data_AF-A0A1Z9XJ31-F1
#
_entry.id   AF-A0A1Z9XJ31-F1
#
_cell.length_a   1.000
_cell.length_b   1.000
_cell.length_c   1.000
_cell.angle_alpha   90.00
_cell.angle_beta   90.00
_cell.angle_gamma   90.00
#
_symmetry.space_group_name_H-M   'P 1'
#
loop_
_entity.id
_entity.type
_entity.pdbx_description
1 polymer ?
#
loop_
_entity_poly.entity_id
_entity_poly.type
_entity_poly.pdbx_seq_one_letter_code
_entity_poly.pdbx_strand_id
1 'polypeptide(L)'
;MFFTAYITAFSALTSAASAPLVSIDTHDNFFNAIKAHCGKAFIGEVTKDNVGNTFGGAQLVMHVRECSDTELHIPFHVGDDASRTWIVTKTGAGLMLKHDHRNEDGSFHTSTMYGGHTTDRGYNEVQSFPADAYSKQLFIDSGITASTDNVWQMMIYPTHFSYRLVRPAREVQVDFDLTNPVEPPVTPWGYEPIN
;
A
#
# COMPACT_ATOMS: atom_id res chain seq x y z
N MET A 1 65.85 -34.01 2.97
CA MET A 1 64.70 -34.21 3.89
C MET A 1 63.99 -32.86 3.96
N PHE A 2 62.93 -32.66 3.18
CA PHE A 2 62.16 -31.41 3.18
C PHE A 2 60.74 -31.74 3.66
N PHE A 3 60.37 -31.18 4.81
CA PHE A 3 59.03 -31.30 5.38
C PHE A 3 58.19 -30.13 4.86
N THR A 4 57.19 -30.43 4.04
CA THR A 4 56.21 -29.45 3.58
C THR A 4 55.06 -29.41 4.60
N ALA A 5 54.93 -28.30 5.33
CA ALA A 5 53.81 -28.07 6.24
C ALA A 5 52.62 -27.52 5.46
N TYR A 6 51.50 -28.25 5.48
CA TYR A 6 50.22 -27.77 4.95
C TYR A 6 49.49 -26.96 6.01
N ILE A 7 49.25 -25.68 5.75
CA ILE A 7 48.38 -24.83 6.57
C ILE A 7 46.95 -25.04 6.08
N THR A 8 46.12 -25.69 6.89
CA THR A 8 44.67 -25.76 6.68
C THR A 8 44.00 -24.52 7.27
N ALA A 9 43.58 -23.60 6.41
CA ALA A 9 42.77 -22.46 6.81
C ALA A 9 41.31 -22.92 7.04
N PHE A 10 40.86 -22.90 8.30
CA PHE A 10 39.44 -23.05 8.64
C PHE A 10 38.74 -21.70 8.41
N SER A 11 38.02 -21.56 7.30
CA SER A 11 37.06 -20.47 7.13
C SER A 11 35.84 -20.74 8.01
N ALA A 12 35.75 -20.04 9.14
CA ALA A 12 34.52 -20.02 9.93
C ALA A 12 33.45 -19.27 9.13
N LEU A 13 32.44 -20.00 8.63
CA LEU A 13 31.23 -19.41 8.08
C LEU A 13 30.49 -18.69 9.21
N THR A 14 30.70 -17.38 9.33
CA THR A 14 29.90 -16.54 10.22
C THR A 14 28.50 -16.42 9.64
N SER A 15 27.56 -17.20 10.18
CA SER A 15 26.13 -17.01 9.96
C SER A 15 25.71 -15.71 10.66
N ALA A 16 25.65 -14.61 9.92
CA ALA A 16 25.08 -13.37 10.43
C ALA A 16 23.56 -13.50 10.43
N ALA A 17 22.93 -13.34 11.60
CA ALA A 17 21.48 -13.24 11.69
C ALA A 17 20.98 -11.99 10.94
N SER A 18 19.84 -12.10 10.26
CA SER A 18 19.19 -10.97 9.63
C SER A 18 18.88 -9.89 10.66
N ALA A 19 19.19 -8.64 10.35
CA ALA A 19 18.82 -7.52 11.19
C ALA A 19 17.30 -7.49 11.38
N PRO A 20 16.79 -7.19 12.59
CA PRO A 20 15.36 -7.08 12.81
C PRO A 20 14.79 -5.92 12.00
N LEU A 21 13.55 -6.06 11.54
CA LEU A 21 12.77 -4.94 11.03
C LEU A 21 12.53 -3.97 12.19
N VAL A 22 13.07 -2.76 12.07
CA VAL A 22 12.83 -1.68 13.02
C VAL A 22 11.54 -0.97 12.61
N SER A 23 10.62 -0.84 13.55
CA SER A 23 9.38 -0.09 13.39
C SER A 23 9.17 0.78 14.63
N ILE A 24 8.32 1.80 14.49
CA ILE A 24 7.92 2.67 15.60
C ILE A 24 6.46 2.41 15.95
N ASP A 25 6.10 2.64 17.22
CA ASP A 25 4.77 2.31 17.74
C ASP A 25 3.62 2.92 16.92
N THR A 26 3.76 4.14 16.40
CA THR A 26 2.71 4.79 15.60
C THR A 26 2.47 4.08 14.27
N HIS A 27 3.52 3.61 13.62
CA HIS A 27 3.42 2.83 12.39
C HIS A 27 2.85 1.44 12.65
N ASP A 28 3.28 0.80 13.74
CA ASP A 28 2.76 -0.52 14.13
C ASP A 28 1.29 -0.47 14.52
N ASN A 29 0.88 0.52 15.32
CA ASN A 29 -0.52 0.70 15.71
C ASN A 29 -1.40 0.96 14.50
N PHE A 30 -0.97 1.85 13.60
CA PHE A 30 -1.71 2.14 12.36
C PHE A 30 -1.87 0.89 11.48
N PHE A 31 -0.77 0.19 11.23
CA PHE A 31 -0.77 -1.02 10.42
C PHE A 31 -1.67 -2.11 11.05
N ASN A 32 -1.54 -2.32 12.36
CA ASN A 32 -2.31 -3.33 13.07
C ASN A 32 -3.80 -2.99 13.14
N ALA A 33 -4.16 -1.70 13.20
CA ALA A 33 -5.53 -1.25 13.11
C ALA A 33 -6.16 -1.67 11.77
N ILE A 34 -5.45 -1.50 10.65
CA ILE A 34 -5.94 -1.95 9.33
C ILE A 34 -6.01 -3.48 9.29
N LYS A 35 -4.94 -4.16 9.74
CA LYS A 35 -4.85 -5.62 9.80
C LYS A 35 -6.00 -6.26 10.58
N ALA A 36 -6.55 -5.59 11.59
CA ALA A 36 -7.70 -6.08 12.36
C ALA A 36 -8.97 -6.29 11.51
N HIS A 37 -9.01 -5.72 10.31
CA HIS A 37 -10.10 -5.89 9.34
C HIS A 37 -9.81 -6.94 8.26
N CYS A 38 -8.75 -7.76 8.41
CA CYS A 38 -8.40 -8.77 7.41
C CYS A 38 -9.58 -9.68 7.05
N GLY A 39 -9.75 -9.95 5.76
CA GLY A 39 -10.86 -10.69 5.16
C GLY A 39 -12.18 -9.92 5.02
N LYS A 40 -12.25 -8.65 5.47
CA LYS A 40 -13.49 -7.85 5.41
C LYS A 40 -13.46 -6.84 4.26
N ALA A 41 -14.63 -6.61 3.67
CA ALA A 41 -14.86 -5.58 2.68
C ALA A 41 -15.87 -4.55 3.18
N PHE A 42 -15.76 -3.31 2.68
CA PHE A 42 -16.55 -2.17 3.13
C PHE A 42 -16.92 -1.25 1.96
N ILE A 43 -18.14 -0.73 2.00
CA ILE A 43 -18.61 0.27 1.03
C ILE A 43 -18.01 1.63 1.36
N GLY A 44 -17.57 2.32 0.31
CA GLY A 44 -17.05 3.68 0.41
C GLY A 44 -17.90 4.72 -0.30
N GLU A 45 -17.72 5.97 0.12
CA GLU A 45 -18.31 7.16 -0.50
C GLU A 45 -17.25 8.25 -0.69
N VAL A 46 -17.39 9.03 -1.76
CA VAL A 46 -16.52 10.18 -2.01
C VAL A 46 -16.95 11.34 -1.10
N THR A 47 -16.16 11.64 -0.08
CA THR A 47 -16.48 12.71 0.89
C THR A 47 -15.82 14.04 0.55
N LYS A 48 -14.79 14.03 -0.30
CA LYS A 48 -14.20 15.24 -0.88
C LYS A 48 -13.81 15.00 -2.32
N ASP A 49 -14.20 15.94 -3.18
CA ASP A 49 -13.76 15.97 -4.57
C ASP A 49 -13.84 17.40 -5.10
N ASN A 50 -12.69 18.07 -5.17
CA ASN A 50 -12.65 19.48 -5.54
C ASN A 50 -12.77 19.74 -7.05
N VAL A 51 -12.63 18.71 -7.89
CA VAL A 51 -12.81 18.82 -9.36
C VAL A 51 -14.11 18.17 -9.83
N GLY A 52 -14.71 17.32 -9.00
CA GLY A 52 -15.97 16.64 -9.23
C GLY A 52 -15.84 15.38 -10.11
N ASN A 53 -16.87 14.53 -10.00
CA ASN A 53 -17.06 13.33 -10.83
C ASN A 53 -15.94 12.28 -10.74
N THR A 54 -15.13 12.29 -9.68
CA THR A 54 -14.16 11.21 -9.44
C THR A 54 -14.91 9.90 -9.25
N PHE A 55 -14.47 8.85 -9.95
CA PHE A 55 -15.09 7.52 -9.98
C PHE A 55 -16.50 7.45 -10.60
N GLY A 56 -17.03 8.55 -11.17
CA GLY A 56 -18.24 8.51 -12.00
C GLY A 56 -19.52 8.03 -11.29
N GLY A 57 -19.57 8.07 -9.95
CA GLY A 57 -20.70 7.56 -9.17
C GLY A 57 -20.77 6.03 -9.07
N ALA A 58 -19.71 5.32 -9.46
CA ALA A 58 -19.62 3.87 -9.30
C ALA A 58 -19.62 3.47 -7.82
N GLN A 59 -20.09 2.25 -7.52
CA GLN A 59 -19.96 1.69 -6.18
C GLN A 59 -18.48 1.50 -5.84
N LEU A 60 -18.08 1.95 -4.66
CA LEU A 60 -16.71 1.88 -4.18
C LEU A 60 -16.62 0.81 -3.10
N VAL A 61 -15.68 -0.13 -3.25
CA VAL A 61 -15.50 -1.21 -2.27
C VAL A 61 -14.02 -1.37 -1.96
N MET A 62 -13.63 -1.18 -0.70
CA MET A 62 -12.33 -1.64 -0.21
C MET A 62 -12.45 -3.05 0.33
N HIS A 63 -11.43 -3.87 0.16
CA HIS A 63 -11.34 -5.19 0.75
C HIS A 63 -9.96 -5.33 1.42
N VAL A 64 -9.88 -5.52 2.73
CA VAL A 64 -8.60 -5.82 3.40
C VAL A 64 -8.31 -7.32 3.21
N ARG A 65 -7.73 -7.68 2.08
CA ARG A 65 -7.83 -9.03 1.50
C ARG A 65 -6.80 -10.03 2.05
N GLU A 66 -5.52 -9.69 1.95
CA GLU A 66 -4.43 -10.54 2.43
C GLU A 66 -3.57 -9.75 3.42
N CYS A 67 -3.25 -10.38 4.54
CA CYS A 67 -2.49 -9.73 5.61
C CYS A 67 -1.42 -10.66 6.14
N SER A 68 -0.19 -10.16 6.21
CA SER A 68 0.91 -10.79 6.93
C SER A 68 1.35 -9.89 8.09
N ASP A 69 2.49 -10.20 8.70
CA ASP A 69 3.08 -9.33 9.73
C ASP A 69 3.74 -8.09 9.13
N THR A 70 4.04 -8.10 7.83
CA THR A 70 4.80 -7.06 7.16
C THR A 70 4.10 -6.45 5.95
N GLU A 71 3.02 -7.03 5.44
CA GLU A 71 2.34 -6.55 4.24
C GLU A 71 0.82 -6.71 4.34
N LEU A 72 0.09 -5.70 3.85
CA LEU A 72 -1.37 -5.70 3.68
C LEU A 72 -1.69 -5.45 2.21
N HIS A 73 -2.49 -6.31 1.60
CA HIS A 73 -3.06 -6.11 0.27
C HIS A 73 -4.52 -5.71 0.40
N ILE A 74 -4.83 -4.51 -0.07
CA ILE A 74 -6.14 -3.90 0.08
C ILE A 74 -6.71 -3.53 -1.31
N PRO A 75 -7.37 -4.47 -2.00
CA PRO A 75 -8.07 -4.16 -3.24
C PRO A 75 -9.09 -3.04 -3.10
N PHE A 76 -9.15 -2.20 -4.12
CA PHE A 76 -10.10 -1.09 -4.23
C PHE A 76 -10.85 -1.20 -5.56
N HIS A 77 -12.11 -1.60 -5.47
CA HIS A 77 -13.00 -1.80 -6.61
C HIS A 77 -13.80 -0.53 -6.88
N VAL A 78 -13.93 -0.19 -8.17
CA VAL A 78 -14.70 0.95 -8.66
C VAL A 78 -15.71 0.44 -9.68
N GLY A 79 -16.92 0.08 -9.22
CA GLY A 79 -17.84 -0.70 -10.01
C GLY A 79 -17.20 -2.03 -10.42
N ASP A 80 -17.20 -2.33 -11.72
CA ASP A 80 -16.61 -3.56 -12.28
C ASP A 80 -15.09 -3.49 -12.44
N ASP A 81 -14.48 -2.32 -12.21
CA ASP A 81 -13.04 -2.12 -12.32
C ASP A 81 -12.32 -2.62 -11.05
N ALA A 82 -11.69 -3.79 -11.19
CA ALA A 82 -10.94 -4.48 -10.14
C ALA A 82 -9.42 -4.33 -10.29
N SER A 83 -8.96 -3.26 -10.96
CA SER A 83 -7.55 -3.06 -11.32
C SER A 83 -6.63 -2.67 -10.19
N ARG A 84 -7.14 -2.09 -9.09
CA ARG A 84 -6.33 -1.43 -8.06
C ARG A 84 -6.22 -2.25 -6.79
N THR A 85 -5.00 -2.42 -6.32
CA THR A 85 -4.70 -2.89 -4.97
C THR A 85 -3.73 -1.94 -4.29
N TRP A 86 -4.10 -1.44 -3.10
CA TRP A 86 -3.14 -0.76 -2.23
C TRP A 86 -2.33 -1.81 -1.48
N ILE A 87 -1.00 -1.69 -1.56
CA ILE A 87 -0.07 -2.52 -0.81
C ILE A 87 0.58 -1.64 0.24
N VAL A 88 0.35 -1.95 1.51
CA VAL A 88 0.99 -1.29 2.65
C VAL A 88 2.03 -2.23 3.23
N THR A 89 3.30 -1.84 3.18
CA THR A 89 4.43 -2.67 3.62
C THR A 89 5.15 -2.01 4.78
N LYS A 90 5.40 -2.77 5.85
CA LYS A 90 6.35 -2.38 6.91
C LYS A 90 7.77 -2.51 6.37
N THR A 91 8.52 -1.43 6.47
CA THR A 91 9.94 -1.38 6.13
C THR A 91 10.75 -1.16 7.41
N GLY A 92 12.06 -1.35 7.34
CA GLY A 92 12.96 -0.98 8.44
C GLY A 92 13.13 0.53 8.65
N ALA A 93 12.41 1.36 7.88
CA ALA A 93 12.47 2.81 7.90
C ALA A 93 11.08 3.48 8.02
N GLY A 94 10.02 2.69 8.18
CA GLY A 94 8.63 3.16 8.32
C GLY A 94 7.66 2.35 7.46
N LEU A 95 6.57 2.97 7.00
CA LEU A 95 5.60 2.34 6.10
C LEU A 95 5.79 2.82 4.66
N MET A 96 5.62 1.89 3.72
CA MET A 96 5.54 2.15 2.29
C MET A 96 4.13 1.85 1.79
N LEU A 97 3.60 2.72 0.94
CA LEU A 97 2.36 2.51 0.19
C LEU A 97 2.69 2.38 -1.29
N LYS A 98 2.14 1.35 -1.94
CA LYS A 98 2.22 1.14 -3.39
C LYS A 98 0.83 0.85 -3.96
N HIS A 99 0.61 1.29 -5.19
CA HIS A 99 -0.60 1.02 -5.96
C HIS A 99 -0.27 -0.01 -7.02
N ASP A 100 -0.62 -1.26 -6.77
CA ASP A 100 -0.55 -2.30 -7.78
C ASP A 100 -1.74 -2.14 -8.72
N HIS A 101 -1.45 -1.72 -9.95
CA HIS A 101 -2.43 -1.55 -11.02
C HIS A 101 -2.24 -2.62 -12.09
N ARG A 102 -3.34 -3.29 -12.43
CA ARG A 102 -3.38 -4.36 -13.44
C ARG A 102 -4.35 -4.05 -14.56
N ASN A 103 -4.08 -4.65 -15.72
CA ASN A 103 -5.06 -4.75 -16.81
C ASN A 103 -6.06 -5.88 -16.50
N GLU A 104 -7.16 -5.95 -17.23
CA GLU A 104 -8.19 -7.00 -17.07
C GLU A 104 -7.66 -8.43 -17.18
N ASP A 105 -6.61 -8.63 -17.99
CA ASP A 105 -5.93 -9.93 -18.14
C ASP A 105 -4.96 -10.26 -16.98
N GLY A 106 -4.86 -9.38 -15.98
CA GLY A 106 -3.98 -9.52 -14.82
C GLY A 106 -2.53 -9.07 -15.04
N SER A 107 -2.16 -8.69 -16.26
CA SER A 107 -0.83 -8.13 -16.55
C SER A 107 -0.64 -6.77 -15.88
N PHE A 108 0.61 -6.38 -15.64
CA PHE A 108 0.92 -5.09 -15.04
C PHE A 108 0.52 -3.94 -15.97
N HIS A 109 -0.23 -2.98 -15.43
CA HIS A 109 -0.48 -1.72 -16.12
C HIS A 109 0.82 -0.89 -16.18
N THR A 110 0.99 -0.07 -17.22
CA THR A 110 2.21 0.75 -17.41
C THR A 110 2.44 1.73 -16.25
N SER A 111 1.37 2.22 -15.66
CA SER A 111 1.38 2.99 -14.42
C SER A 111 0.95 2.10 -13.24
N THR A 112 1.90 1.30 -12.75
CA THR A 112 1.76 0.43 -11.56
C THR A 112 2.89 0.71 -10.57
N MET A 113 2.75 0.21 -9.34
CA MET A 113 3.71 0.33 -8.24
C MET A 113 4.13 1.76 -7.91
N TYR A 114 3.28 2.74 -8.22
CA TYR A 114 3.47 4.11 -7.76
C TYR A 114 2.95 4.27 -6.33
N GLY A 115 3.47 5.25 -5.61
CA GLY A 115 3.14 5.48 -4.21
C GLY A 115 4.24 6.24 -3.49
N GLY A 116 4.41 5.96 -2.20
CA GLY A 116 5.27 6.75 -1.33
C GLY A 116 5.74 6.00 -0.10
N HIS A 117 6.72 6.61 0.57
CA HIS A 117 7.20 6.16 1.87
C HIS A 117 6.91 7.24 2.90
N THR A 118 6.52 6.83 4.11
CA THR A 118 6.42 7.74 5.25
C THR A 118 7.72 8.52 5.46
N THR A 119 7.63 9.81 5.75
CA THR A 119 8.80 10.68 6.01
C THR A 119 8.95 11.08 7.48
N ASP A 120 7.94 10.76 8.29
CA ASP A 120 7.90 11.03 9.71
C ASP A 120 7.08 9.96 10.45
N ARG A 121 6.91 10.13 11.75
CA ARG A 121 6.24 9.16 12.61
C ARG A 121 4.73 9.05 12.39
N GLY A 122 4.10 10.07 11.80
CA GLY A 122 2.65 10.21 11.71
C GLY A 122 1.95 10.11 13.06
N TYR A 123 0.71 9.62 13.03
CA TYR A 123 -0.14 9.37 14.19
C TYR A 123 -0.62 7.90 14.17
N ASN A 124 -1.17 7.41 15.27
CA ASN A 124 -1.71 6.04 15.31
C ASN A 124 -2.82 5.85 14.26
N GLU A 125 -3.59 6.90 13.98
CA GLU A 125 -4.74 6.87 13.10
C GLU A 125 -4.41 7.38 11.69
N VAL A 126 -3.27 8.04 11.45
CA VAL A 126 -3.00 8.75 10.20
C VAL A 126 -1.56 8.59 9.74
N GLN A 127 -1.38 8.13 8.50
CA GLN A 127 -0.09 8.04 7.83
C GLN A 127 -0.13 8.74 6.47
N SER A 128 0.98 9.40 6.11
CA SER A 128 1.13 10.14 4.85
C SER A 128 2.28 9.58 4.03
N PHE A 129 2.07 9.47 2.73
CA PHE A 129 2.95 8.87 1.75
C PHE A 129 3.16 9.87 0.61
N PRO A 130 4.12 10.80 0.70
CA PRO A 130 4.51 11.63 -0.43
C PRO A 130 5.10 10.76 -1.55
N ALA A 131 4.88 11.17 -2.81
CA ALA A 131 5.41 10.46 -3.97
C ALA A 131 6.93 10.22 -3.88
N ASP A 132 7.31 8.95 -3.95
CA ASP A 132 8.71 8.55 -3.94
C ASP A 132 9.40 8.81 -5.29
N ALA A 133 10.71 8.61 -5.34
CA ALA A 133 11.51 8.89 -6.52
C ALA A 133 11.05 8.09 -7.75
N TYR A 134 10.72 6.81 -7.57
CA TYR A 134 10.19 5.95 -8.64
C TYR A 134 8.89 6.52 -9.21
N SER A 135 7.95 6.86 -8.34
CA SER A 135 6.63 7.37 -8.73
C SER A 135 6.75 8.71 -9.45
N LYS A 136 7.61 9.60 -8.96
CA LYS A 136 7.89 10.88 -9.62
C LYS A 136 8.43 10.69 -11.03
N GLN A 137 9.40 9.78 -11.21
CA GLN A 137 9.95 9.46 -12.53
C GLN A 137 8.86 8.91 -13.46
N LEU A 138 8.09 7.94 -12.99
CA LEU A 138 6.98 7.35 -13.74
C LEU A 138 5.97 8.41 -14.19
N PHE A 139 5.61 9.35 -13.32
CA PHE A 139 4.66 10.41 -13.64
C PHE A 139 5.20 11.43 -14.65
N ILE A 140 6.50 11.73 -14.61
CA ILE A 140 7.16 12.56 -15.61
C ILE A 140 7.13 11.86 -16.97
N ASP A 141 7.53 10.58 -17.01
CA ASP A 141 7.58 9.80 -18.25
C ASP A 141 6.19 9.57 -18.86
N SER A 142 5.15 9.52 -18.02
CA SER A 142 3.75 9.37 -18.43
C SER A 142 3.04 10.69 -18.76
N GLY A 143 3.75 11.83 -18.72
CA GLY A 143 3.19 13.16 -19.06
C GLY A 143 2.21 13.73 -18.03
N ILE A 144 2.20 13.22 -16.80
CA ILE A 144 1.32 13.65 -15.70
C ILE A 144 2.10 14.29 -14.55
N THR A 145 3.03 15.20 -14.87
CA THR A 145 4.00 15.81 -13.95
C THR A 145 3.38 16.43 -12.69
N ALA A 146 2.14 16.94 -12.74
CA ALA A 146 1.44 17.43 -11.54
C ALA A 146 1.32 16.36 -10.42
N SER A 147 1.33 15.07 -10.79
CA SER A 147 1.30 13.95 -9.84
C SER A 147 2.59 13.78 -9.04
N THR A 148 3.68 14.46 -9.42
CA THR A 148 4.94 14.43 -8.64
C THR A 148 4.79 15.04 -7.25
N ASP A 149 3.79 15.90 -7.06
CA ASP A 149 3.41 16.50 -5.77
C ASP A 149 2.30 15.73 -5.03
N ASN A 150 1.95 14.52 -5.50
CA ASN A 150 0.98 13.69 -4.80
C ASN A 150 1.47 13.35 -3.39
N VAL A 151 0.57 13.54 -2.43
CA VAL A 151 0.63 12.93 -1.11
C VAL A 151 -0.63 12.08 -0.96
N TRP A 152 -0.42 10.79 -0.75
CA TRP A 152 -1.49 9.89 -0.33
C TRP A 152 -1.55 9.89 1.19
N GLN A 153 -2.75 9.89 1.73
CA GLN A 153 -2.96 9.72 3.16
C GLN A 153 -3.95 8.58 3.36
N MET A 154 -3.63 7.72 4.32
CA MET A 154 -4.55 6.72 4.81
C MET A 154 -4.86 7.03 6.27
N MET A 155 -6.13 6.99 6.62
CA MET A 155 -6.60 7.18 7.97
C MET A 155 -7.46 6.02 8.42
N ILE A 156 -7.35 5.64 9.68
CA ILE A 156 -8.20 4.61 10.26
C ILE A 156 -8.68 5.04 11.65
N TYR A 157 -10.00 5.01 11.80
CA TYR A 157 -10.72 5.34 13.02
C TYR A 157 -11.69 4.19 13.35
N PRO A 158 -12.30 4.15 14.55
CA PRO A 158 -13.14 3.02 14.94
C PRO A 158 -14.30 2.69 13.99
N THR A 159 -14.81 3.68 13.25
CA THR A 159 -15.99 3.53 12.39
C THR A 159 -15.70 3.69 10.91
N HIS A 160 -14.53 4.18 10.52
CA HIS A 160 -14.24 4.44 9.11
C HIS A 160 -12.75 4.35 8.78
N PHE A 161 -12.48 3.95 7.54
CA PHE A 161 -11.18 4.06 6.90
C PHE A 161 -11.26 5.14 5.82
N SER A 162 -10.27 6.02 5.75
CA SER A 162 -10.19 7.05 4.72
C SER A 162 -8.98 6.85 3.84
N TYR A 163 -9.17 6.97 2.54
CA TYR A 163 -8.08 7.14 1.58
C TYR A 163 -8.20 8.52 0.93
N ARG A 164 -7.14 9.31 1.00
CA ARG A 164 -7.07 10.67 0.47
C ARG A 164 -5.89 10.83 -0.47
N LEU A 165 -6.12 11.46 -1.61
CA LEU A 165 -5.08 12.01 -2.48
C LEU A 165 -5.13 13.52 -2.40
N VAL A 166 -3.99 14.16 -2.10
CA VAL A 166 -3.86 15.62 -2.11
C VAL A 166 -2.60 16.04 -2.87
N ARG A 167 -2.73 17.09 -3.68
CA ARG A 167 -1.66 17.84 -4.34
C ARG A 167 -2.15 19.25 -4.68
N PRO A 168 -1.31 20.19 -5.16
CA PRO A 168 -1.78 21.49 -5.60
C PRO A 168 -2.97 21.38 -6.58
N ALA A 169 -4.04 22.13 -6.28
CA ALA A 169 -5.29 22.16 -7.03
C ALA A 169 -6.06 20.83 -7.16
N ARG A 170 -5.69 19.76 -6.44
CA ARG A 170 -6.40 18.48 -6.48
C ARG A 170 -6.49 17.82 -5.11
N GLU A 171 -7.72 17.50 -4.72
CA GLU A 171 -8.04 16.72 -3.53
C GLU A 171 -9.18 15.73 -3.85
N VAL A 172 -8.97 14.47 -3.46
CA VAL A 172 -10.00 13.42 -3.42
C VAL A 172 -9.91 12.73 -2.08
N GLN A 173 -11.05 12.44 -1.46
CA GLN A 173 -11.13 11.56 -0.31
C GLN A 173 -12.29 10.58 -0.49
N VAL A 174 -12.03 9.31 -0.19
CA VAL A 174 -13.04 8.25 -0.07
C VAL A 174 -13.02 7.75 1.37
N ASP A 175 -14.19 7.74 2.00
CA ASP A 175 -14.39 7.19 3.34
C ASP A 175 -15.20 5.90 3.24
N PHE A 176 -14.72 4.85 3.89
CA PHE A 176 -15.31 3.52 3.91
C PHE A 176 -15.88 3.22 5.29
N ASP A 177 -17.12 2.76 5.35
CA ASP A 177 -17.83 2.48 6.61
C ASP A 177 -17.38 1.14 7.19
N LEU A 178 -16.55 1.17 8.24
CA LEU A 178 -16.04 -0.02 8.91
C LEU A 178 -17.06 -0.68 9.84
N THR A 179 -18.22 -0.06 10.06
CA THR A 179 -19.28 -0.59 10.93
C THR A 179 -20.18 -1.60 10.24
N ASN A 180 -20.23 -1.58 8.90
CA ASN A 180 -21.09 -2.42 8.08
C ASN A 180 -20.27 -3.21 7.04
N PRO A 181 -19.63 -4.34 7.43
CA PRO A 181 -18.95 -5.21 6.48
C PRO A 181 -19.92 -5.73 5.41
N VAL A 182 -19.43 -5.84 4.18
CA VAL A 182 -20.16 -6.44 3.05
C VAL A 182 -19.45 -7.68 2.53
N GLU A 183 -20.14 -8.45 1.70
CA GLU A 183 -19.51 -9.54 0.96
C GLU A 183 -18.34 -9.00 0.12
N PRO A 184 -17.16 -9.66 0.14
CA PRO A 184 -16.05 -9.28 -0.71
C PRO A 184 -16.46 -9.25 -2.19
N PRO A 185 -15.95 -8.27 -2.95
CA PRO A 185 -16.15 -8.23 -4.40
C PRO A 185 -15.39 -9.38 -5.08
N VAL A 186 -15.49 -9.46 -6.41
CA VAL A 186 -14.72 -10.42 -7.21
C VAL A 186 -13.22 -10.32 -6.92
N THR A 187 -12.48 -11.39 -7.20
CA THR A 187 -11.02 -11.39 -7.06
C THR A 187 -10.43 -10.24 -7.90
N PRO A 188 -9.54 -9.39 -7.33
CA PRO A 188 -8.89 -8.33 -8.09
C PRO A 188 -8.06 -8.90 -9.23
N TRP A 189 -7.95 -8.17 -10.33
CA TRP A 189 -7.26 -8.67 -11.51
C TRP A 189 -5.80 -9.00 -11.18
N GLY A 190 -5.32 -10.14 -11.69
CA GLY A 190 -3.95 -10.62 -11.46
C GLY A 190 -3.69 -11.29 -10.12
N TYR A 191 -4.72 -11.52 -9.28
CA TYR A 191 -4.63 -12.28 -8.04
C TYR A 191 -5.34 -13.64 -8.17
N GLU A 192 -4.84 -14.65 -7.47
CA GLU A 192 -5.50 -15.95 -7.36
C GLU A 192 -6.67 -15.87 -6.36
N PRO A 193 -7.78 -16.60 -6.55
CA PRO A 193 -8.86 -16.67 -5.57
C PRO A 193 -8.39 -17.13 -4.18
N ILE A 194 -8.98 -16.59 -3.11
CA ILE A 194 -8.77 -17.12 -1.75
C ILE A 194 -9.65 -18.37 -1.60
N ASN A 195 -9.05 -19.49 -1.21
CA ASN A 195 -9.76 -20.73 -0.87
C ASN A 195 -10.28 -20.73 0.57
#